data_AF-A0A8J9U3N6-F1
#
_entry.id   AF-A0A8J9U3N6-F1
#
_cell.length_a   1.000
_cell.length_b   1.000
_cell.length_c   1.000
_cell.angle_alpha   90.00
_cell.angle_beta   90.00
_cell.angle_gamma   90.00
#
_symmetry.space_group_name_H-M   'P 1'
#
loop_
_entity.id
_entity.type
_entity.pdbx_description
1 polymer ?
#
loop_
_entity_poly.entity_id
_entity_poly.type
_entity_poly.pdbx_seq_one_letter_code
_entity_poly.pdbx_strand_id
1 'polypeptide(L)' 'MLEEGKCSAEGKELKSHIQEALENNCAKCTNAQKSGTKKVIGHLINNENEYWEKLTAKYDPQHKYSVKYEKDLKTVSA' A
#
# COMPACT_ATOMS: atom_id res chain seq x y z
N MET A 1 6.93 -14.55 -14.93
CA MET A 1 6.11 -14.97 -13.75
C MET A 1 6.23 -13.91 -12.66
N LEU A 2 5.08 -13.41 -12.18
CA LEU A 2 4.84 -12.10 -11.54
C LEU A 2 4.83 -10.89 -12.51
N GLU A 3 4.25 -11.09 -13.69
CA GLU A 3 4.01 -10.03 -14.70
C GLU A 3 2.51 -9.77 -14.92
N GLU A 4 1.64 -10.21 -14.01
CA GLU A 4 0.18 -10.13 -14.17
C GLU A 4 -0.43 -8.89 -13.51
N GLY A 5 0.37 -7.83 -13.38
CA GLY A 5 -0.08 -6.50 -13.01
C GLY A 5 0.94 -5.50 -13.53
N LYS A 6 0.51 -4.57 -14.39
CA LYS A 6 1.36 -3.49 -14.93
C LYS A 6 1.72 -2.52 -13.80
N CYS A 7 2.61 -2.91 -12.90
CA CYS A 7 3.26 -1.97 -12.02
C CYS A 7 4.31 -1.24 -12.86
N SER A 8 3.99 0.00 -13.25
CA SER A 8 4.96 0.95 -13.79
C SER A 8 6.19 1.02 -12.87
N ALA A 9 7.34 1.49 -13.36
CA ALA A 9 8.54 1.63 -12.52
C ALA A 9 8.23 2.39 -11.21
N GLU A 10 7.36 3.41 -11.30
CA GLU A 10 6.79 4.14 -10.17
C GLU A 10 5.99 3.25 -9.20
N GLY A 11 5.19 2.31 -9.72
CA GLY A 11 4.43 1.34 -8.91
C GLY A 11 5.32 0.34 -8.17
N LYS A 12 6.46 -0.07 -8.76
CA LYS A 12 7.46 -0.90 -8.07
C LYS A 12 8.13 -0.16 -6.92
N GLU A 13 8.52 1.10 -7.13
CA GLU A 13 9.10 1.92 -6.06
C GLU A 13 8.08 2.19 -4.95
N LEU A 14 6.85 2.54 -5.31
CA LEU A 14 5.75 2.74 -4.37
C LEU A 14 5.49 1.46 -3.55
N LYS A 15 5.51 0.27 -4.18
CA LYS A 15 5.37 -1.00 -3.45
C LYS A 15 6.48 -1.23 -2.42
N SER A 16 7.73 -0.91 -2.77
CA SER A 16 8.87 -1.01 -1.84
C SER A 16 8.69 -0.06 -0.65
N HIS A 17 8.22 1.17 -0.91
CA HIS A 17 7.93 2.13 0.16
C HIS A 17 6.72 1.76 1.00
N ILE A 18 5.66 1.19 0.42
CA ILE A 18 4.51 0.63 1.16
C ILE A 18 5.00 -0.47 2.10
N GLN A 19 5.82 -1.39 1.60
CA GLN A 19 6.39 -2.46 2.39
C GLN A 19 7.19 -1.87 3.58
N GLU A 20 8.07 -0.90 3.34
CA GLU A 20 8.83 -0.25 4.42
C GLU A 20 7.91 0.55 5.37
N ALA A 21 6.81 1.11 4.86
CA ALA A 21 5.77 1.77 5.64
C ALA A 21 5.11 0.81 6.63
N LEU A 22 4.78 -0.37 6.15
CA LEU A 22 4.09 -1.44 6.87
C LEU A 22 5.03 -2.16 7.87
N GLU A 23 6.30 -2.38 7.51
CA GLU A 23 7.27 -3.05 8.39
C GLU A 23 7.87 -2.11 9.44
N ASN A 24 8.21 -0.87 9.06
CA ASN A 24 9.03 0.05 9.86
C ASN A 24 8.40 1.43 10.07
N ASN A 25 7.08 1.58 9.91
CA ASN A 25 6.38 2.87 10.01
C ASN A 25 6.88 3.92 8.99
N CYS A 26 7.54 3.48 7.92
CA CYS A 26 8.09 4.38 6.90
C CYS A 26 9.11 5.36 7.51
N ALA A 27 9.96 4.87 8.43
CA ALA A 27 10.93 5.69 9.15
C ALA A 27 11.87 6.49 8.22
N LYS A 28 12.14 5.97 7.01
CA LYS A 28 13.00 6.63 6.01
C LYS A 28 12.22 7.30 4.88
N CYS A 29 10.90 7.23 4.89
CA CYS A 29 10.09 7.79 3.80
C CYS A 29 9.95 9.30 3.92
N THR A 30 10.19 10.00 2.81
CA THR A 30 9.89 11.43 2.70
C THR A 30 8.38 11.69 2.62
N ASN A 31 7.97 12.92 2.94
CA ASN A 31 6.55 13.33 2.86
C ASN A 31 5.94 13.11 1.46
N ALA A 32 6.73 13.32 0.40
CA ALA A 32 6.31 13.05 -0.98
C ALA A 32 6.02 11.56 -1.20
N GLN A 33 6.92 10.67 -0.75
CA GLN A 33 6.72 9.23 -0.82
C GLN A 33 5.51 8.77 0.00
N LYS A 34 5.31 9.32 1.21
CA LYS A 34 4.13 9.00 2.04
C LYS A 34 2.81 9.36 1.33
N SER A 35 2.76 10.51 0.68
CA SER A 35 1.58 10.96 -0.07
C SER A 35 1.32 10.11 -1.31
N GLY A 36 2.37 9.80 -2.09
CA GLY A 36 2.26 8.90 -3.25
C GLY A 36 1.83 7.48 -2.83
N THR A 37 2.44 6.97 -1.76
CA THR A 37 2.13 5.68 -1.15
C THR A 37 0.66 5.62 -0.74
N LYS A 38 0.13 6.65 -0.06
CA LYS A 38 -1.29 6.73 0.28
C LYS A 38 -2.21 6.67 -0.95
N LYS A 39 -1.88 7.36 -2.04
CA LYS A 39 -2.70 7.30 -3.27
C LYS A 39 -2.75 5.88 -3.85
N VAL A 40 -1.60 5.20 -3.92
CA VAL A 40 -1.54 3.83 -4.45
C VAL A 40 -2.24 2.85 -3.53
N ILE A 41 -2.00 2.94 -2.22
CA ILE A 41 -2.71 2.11 -1.24
C ILE A 41 -4.22 2.30 -1.37
N GLY A 42 -4.70 3.54 -1.49
CA GLY A 42 -6.11 3.82 -1.73
C GLY A 42 -6.62 3.17 -3.00
N HIS A 43 -5.87 3.24 -4.11
CA HIS A 43 -6.24 2.56 -5.34
C HIS A 43 -6.31 1.03 -5.15
N LEU A 44 -5.32 0.43 -4.50
CA LEU A 44 -5.26 -1.00 -4.22
C LEU A 44 -6.43 -1.46 -3.33
N ILE A 45 -6.77 -0.71 -2.27
CA ILE A 45 -7.89 -1.05 -1.38
C ILE A 45 -9.23 -1.01 -2.13
N ASN A 46 -9.43 0.02 -2.98
CA ASN A 46 -10.73 0.23 -3.65
C ASN A 46 -10.88 -0.57 -4.95
N ASN A 47 -9.79 -0.84 -5.68
CA ASN A 47 -9.82 -1.49 -7.01
C ASN A 47 -9.19 -2.89 -7.02
N GLU A 48 -8.21 -3.17 -6.15
CA GLU A 48 -7.43 -4.42 -6.15
C GLU A 48 -7.34 -5.04 -4.74
N ASN A 49 -8.48 -5.22 -4.08
CA ASN A 49 -8.52 -5.68 -2.69
C ASN A 49 -7.80 -7.03 -2.48
N GLU A 50 -7.90 -7.95 -3.44
CA GLU A 50 -7.22 -9.25 -3.35
C GLU A 50 -5.68 -9.10 -3.34
N TYR A 51 -5.16 -8.14 -4.12
CA TYR A 51 -3.73 -7.86 -4.13
C TYR A 51 -3.30 -7.16 -2.84
N TRP A 52 -4.14 -6.26 -2.34
CA TRP A 52 -3.96 -5.61 -1.04
C TRP A 52 -3.86 -6.64 0.08
N GLU A 53 -4.80 -7.57 0.20
CA GLU A 53 -4.81 -8.63 1.23
C GLU A 53 -3.54 -9.51 1.18
N LYS A 54 -3.07 -9.87 -0.03
CA LYS A 54 -1.80 -10.60 -0.19
C LYS A 54 -0.60 -9.78 0.29
N LEU A 55 -0.63 -8.47 0.08
CA LEU A 55 0.43 -7.54 0.49
C LEU A 55 0.44 -7.37 2.01
N THR A 56 -0.72 -7.12 2.61
CA THR A 56 -0.86 -6.94 4.06
C THR A 56 -0.53 -8.23 4.79
N ALA A 57 -1.01 -9.40 4.34
CA ALA A 57 -0.66 -10.68 4.95
C ALA A 57 0.84 -10.97 4.93
N LYS A 58 1.57 -10.49 3.91
CA LYS A 58 3.00 -10.71 3.78
C LYS A 58 3.85 -9.72 4.58
N TYR A 59 3.47 -8.44 4.60
CA TYR A 59 4.30 -7.35 5.12
C TYR A 59 3.79 -6.75 6.43
N ASP A 60 2.50 -6.90 6.72
CA ASP A 60 1.86 -6.47 7.96
C ASP A 60 0.88 -7.55 8.44
N PRO A 61 1.37 -8.73 8.86
CA PRO A 61 0.52 -9.84 9.29
C PRO A 61 -0.34 -9.49 10.52
N GLN A 62 0.02 -8.44 11.26
CA GLN A 62 -0.77 -7.91 12.38
C GLN A 62 -1.86 -6.91 11.95
N HIS A 63 -1.90 -6.55 10.66
CA HIS A 63 -2.81 -5.56 10.11
C HIS A 63 -2.77 -4.22 10.88
N LYS A 64 -1.65 -3.88 11.51
CA LYS A 64 -1.50 -2.71 12.39
C LYS A 64 -1.54 -1.41 11.60
N TYR A 65 -0.88 -1.40 10.44
CA TYR A 65 -0.80 -0.23 9.57
C TYR A 65 -1.80 -0.34 8.44
N SER A 66 -2.00 -1.55 7.94
CA SER A 66 -2.96 -1.86 6.89
C SER A 66 -4.36 -1.37 7.27
N VAL A 67 -4.84 -1.70 8.47
CA VAL A 67 -6.14 -1.23 8.98
C VAL A 67 -6.19 0.30 9.10
N LYS A 68 -5.08 0.96 9.44
CA LYS A 68 -5.03 2.41 9.50
C LYS A 68 -5.20 3.01 8.11
N TYR A 69 -4.51 2.47 7.12
CA TYR A 69 -4.63 2.90 5.73
C TYR A 69 -5.99 2.54 5.12
N GLU A 70 -6.51 1.36 5.39
CA GLU A 70 -7.88 0.99 5.04
C GLU A 70 -8.87 1.96 5.65
N LYS A 71 -8.77 2.31 6.92
CA LYS A 71 -9.68 3.27 7.53
C LYS A 71 -9.55 4.70 6.98
N ASP A 72 -8.32 5.11 6.61
CA ASP A 72 -8.00 6.47 6.15
C ASP A 72 -8.28 6.65 4.64
N LEU A 73 -8.18 5.58 3.84
CA LEU A 73 -8.20 5.60 2.37
C LEU A 73 -9.34 4.79 1.75
N LYS A 74 -10.03 3.94 2.52
CA LYS A 74 -11.29 3.34 2.09
C LYS A 74 -12.31 4.48 2.05
N THR A 75 -12.42 5.08 0.88
CA THR A 75 -13.53 5.93 0.50
C THR A 75 -14.78 5.09 0.65
N VAL A 76 -15.46 5.21 1.80
CA VAL A 76 -16.91 5.01 1.82
C VAL A 76 -17.41 6.03 0.82
N SER A 77 -17.74 5.57 -0.38
CA SER A 77 -18.54 6.35 -1.33
C SER A 77 -19.78 6.82 -0.58
N ALA A 78 -19.78 8.10 -0.22
CA ALA A 78 -20.99 8.82 0.14
C ALA A 78 -21.55 9.43 -1.15
#